data_AF-A0A8X6FM62-F1
#
_entry.id   AF-A0A8X6FM62-F1
#
_cell.length_a   1.000
_cell.length_b   1.000
_cell.length_c   1.000
_cell.angle_alpha   90.00
_cell.angle_beta   90.00
_cell.angle_gamma   90.00
#
_symmetry.space_group_name_H-M   'P 1'
#
loop_
_entity.id
_entity.type
_entity.pdbx_description
1 polymer ?
#
loop_
_entity_poly.entity_id
_entity_poly.type
_entity_poly.pdbx_seq_one_letter_code
_entity_poly.pdbx_strand_id
1 'polypeptide(L)' 'MVLIADDNKKRLSWPIANIIELIPSRDREIRTVRLKTQHGTAIRPVQRIFPLEVQAIANNDKELKEESSSVKCTQWRR' A
#
# COMPACT_ATOMS: atom_id res chain seq x y z
N MET A 1 0.90 -5.95 -0.45
CA MET A 1 2.17 -5.27 -0.08
C MET A 1 2.42 -4.13 -1.07
N VAL A 2 3.14 -3.07 -0.64
CA VAL A 2 3.45 -1.90 -1.49
C VAL A 2 4.92 -1.50 -1.36
N LEU A 3 5.48 -0.86 -2.39
CA LEU A 3 6.78 -0.20 -2.38
C LEU A 3 6.64 1.27 -2.01
N ILE A 4 7.62 1.79 -1.29
CA ILE A 4 7.73 3.21 -0.94
C ILE A 4 8.87 3.84 -1.75
N ALA A 5 8.57 4.88 -2.52
CA ALA A 5 9.61 5.66 -3.17
C ALA A 5 10.47 6.40 -2.14
N ASP A 6 11.78 6.20 -2.25
CA ASP A 6 12.80 6.87 -1.47
C ASP A 6 13.84 7.45 -2.42
N ASP A 7 14.00 8.77 -2.43
CA ASP A 7 14.91 9.48 -3.35
C ASP A 7 16.39 9.20 -3.03
N ASN A 8 16.69 8.78 -1.80
CA ASN A 8 18.07 8.48 -1.37
C ASN A 8 18.49 7.05 -1.71
N LYS A 9 17.55 6.21 -2.18
CA LYS A 9 17.79 4.80 -2.47
C LYS A 9 17.49 4.52 -3.94
N LYS A 10 18.30 3.63 -4.53
CA LYS A 10 17.99 3.06 -5.84
C LYS A 10 16.61 2.40 -5.77
N ARG A 11 15.90 2.40 -6.89
CA ARG A 11 14.54 1.82 -7.00
C ARG A 11 14.46 0.36 -6.52
N LEU A 12 15.51 -0.43 -6.76
CA LEU A 12 15.62 -1.82 -6.31
C LEU A 12 15.72 -1.96 -4.77
N SER A 13 16.15 -0.90 -4.09
CA SER A 13 16.32 -0.84 -2.64
C SER A 13 15.20 -0.05 -1.96
N TRP A 14 14.12 0.23 -2.68
CA TRP A 14 12.94 0.85 -2.08
C TRP A 14 12.31 -0.10 -1.05
N PRO A 15 12.01 0.40 0.15
CA PRO A 15 11.48 -0.45 1.21
C PRO A 15 10.07 -0.91 0.85
N ILE A 16 9.81 -2.18 1.16
CA ILE A 16 8.47 -2.77 1.09
C ILE A 16 7.76 -2.48 2.41
N ALA A 17 6.47 -2.19 2.32
CA ALA A 17 5.63 -1.93 3.47
C ALA A 17 4.20 -2.44 3.31
N ASN A 18 3.50 -2.53 4.44
CA ASN A 18 2.07 -2.75 4.50
C ASN A 18 1.37 -1.47 4.92
N ILE A 19 0.25 -1.16 4.28
CA ILE A 19 -0.60 -0.02 4.67
C ILE A 19 -1.33 -0.40 5.96
N ILE A 20 -1.18 0.42 7.00
CA ILE A 20 -1.83 0.19 8.30
C ILE A 20 -2.94 1.20 8.59
N GLU A 21 -2.88 2.39 8.01
CA GLU A 21 -3.85 3.45 8.27
C GLU A 21 -3.94 4.39 7.06
N LEU A 22 -5.15 4.78 6.69
CA LEU A 22 -5.41 5.79 5.67
C LEU A 22 -5.71 7.11 6.39
N ILE A 23 -4.98 8.18 6.05
CA ILE A 23 -5.15 9.49 6.69
C ILE A 23 -5.94 10.39 5.73
N PRO A 24 -7.25 10.61 5.99
CA PRO A 24 -8.07 11.49 5.17
C PRO A 24 -7.73 12.96 5.42
N SER A 25 -7.77 13.78 4.37
CA SER A 25 -7.71 15.24 4.47
C SER A 25 -9.05 15.82 4.92
N ARG A 26 -9.07 17.13 5.20
CA ARG A 26 -10.29 17.92 5.42
C ARG A 26 -11.30 17.76 4.27
N ASP A 27 -10.79 17.62 3.05
CA ASP A 27 -11.59 17.43 1.83
C ASP A 27 -12.09 15.97 1.64
N ARG A 28 -11.91 15.11 2.64
CA ARG A 28 -12.24 13.67 2.64
C ARG A 28 -11.47 12.82 1.63
N GLU A 29 -10.53 13.40 0.89
CA GLU A 29 -9.62 12.66 0.03
C GLU A 29 -8.44 12.07 0.82
N ILE A 30 -8.06 10.84 0.46
CA ILE A 30 -6.90 10.17 1.04
C ILE A 30 -5.66 10.63 0.29
N ARG A 31 -4.92 11.55 0.89
CA ARG A 31 -3.66 12.06 0.32
C ARG A 31 -2.43 11.43 0.93
N THR A 32 -2.56 10.85 2.13
CA THR A 32 -1.45 10.32 2.91
C THR A 32 -1.83 8.99 3.56
N VAL A 33 -0.85 8.09 3.66
CA VAL A 33 -1.01 6.78 4.28
C VAL A 33 0.09 6.53 5.30
N ARG A 34 -0.27 5.80 6.34
CA ARG A 34 0.68 5.26 7.30
C ARG A 34 1.02 3.82 6.92
N LEU A 35 2.30 3.54 6.93
CA LEU A 35 2.87 2.32 6.41
C LEU A 35 3.71 1.67 7.49
N LYS A 36 3.62 0.35 7.62
CA LYS A 36 4.52 -0.45 8.45
C LYS A 36 5.59 -1.07 7.56
N THR A 37 6.82 -0.64 7.77
CA THR A 37 8.04 -1.25 7.22
C THR A 37 8.64 -2.19 8.26
N GLN A 38 9.62 -3.00 7.86
CA GLN A 38 10.39 -3.86 8.78
C GLN A 38 11.09 -3.08 9.90
N HIS A 39 11.46 -1.82 9.66
CA HIS A 39 12.22 -0.98 10.61
C HIS A 39 11.32 -0.05 11.43
N GLY A 40 10.00 -0.08 11.24
CA GLY A 40 9.09 0.83 11.93
C GLY A 40 7.96 1.34 11.05
N THR A 41 7.33 2.43 11.45
CA THR A 41 6.24 3.05 10.69
C THR A 41 6.70 4.31 9.97
N ALA A 42 6.21 4.51 8.74
CA ALA A 42 6.46 5.71 7.96
C ALA A 42 5.14 6.31 7.48
N ILE A 43 5.09 7.63 7.38
CA ILE A 43 3.96 8.36 6.78
C ILE A 43 4.43 8.92 5.45
N ARG A 44 3.68 8.61 4.39
CA ARG A 44 4.03 9.01 3.01
C ARG A 44 2.78 9.38 2.22
N PRO A 45 2.87 10.37 1.31
CA PRO A 45 1.77 10.70 0.42
C PRO A 45 1.52 9.53 -0.54
N VAL A 46 0.27 9.33 -0.96
CA VAL A 46 -0.09 8.16 -1.79
C VAL A 46 0.67 8.15 -3.12
N GLN A 47 1.00 9.32 -3.66
CA GLN A 47 1.82 9.46 -4.87
C GLN A 47 3.21 8.80 -4.78
N ARG A 48 3.75 8.60 -3.56
CA ARG A 48 5.04 7.94 -3.33
C ARG A 48 4.90 6.43 -3.13
N ILE A 49 3.71 5.86 -3.30
CA ILE A 49 3.39 4.46 -3.02
C ILE A 49 3.10 3.72 -4.31
N PHE A 50 3.77 2.59 -4.51
CA PHE A 50 3.65 1.77 -5.71
C PHE A 50 3.16 0.37 -5.34
N PRO A 51 2.03 -0.10 -5.88
CA PRO A 51 1.55 -1.45 -5.62
C PRO A 51 2.52 -2.49 -6.21
N LEU A 52 2.73 -3.59 -5.48
CA LEU A 52 3.43 -4.75 -6.02
C LEU A 52 2.41 -5.66 -6.72
N GLU A 53 2.63 -5.91 -8.00
CA GLU A 53 1.89 -6.93 -8.74
C GLU A 53 2.37 -8.30 -8.26
N VAL A 54 1.64 -8.89 -7.32
CA VAL A 54 1.87 -10.27 -6.88
C VAL A 54 0.75 -11.11 -7.48
N GLN A 55 1.10 -12.08 -8.33
CA GLN A 55 0.14 -13.11 -8.72
C GLN A 55 -0.12 -13.95 -7.47
N ALA A 56 -1.38 -13.99 -7.03
CA ALA A 56 -1.78 -14.89 -5.97
C ALA A 56 -1.56 -16.31 -6.49
N ILE A 57 -0.45 -16.93 -6.09
CA ILE A 57 -0.30 -18.38 -6.21
C ILE A 57 -1.28 -18.91 -5.18
N ALA A 58 -2.49 -19.25 -5.65
CA ALA A 58 -3.49 -19.92 -4.84
C ALA A 58 -2.93 -21.30 -4.50
N ASN A 59 -2.15 -21.36 -3.41
CA ASN A 59 -1.97 -22.60 -2.69
C ASN A 59 -3.36 -22.92 -2.14
N ASN A 60 -4.04 -23.85 -2.80
CA ASN A 60 -5.17 -24.55 -2.22
C ASN A 60 -4.70 -25.01 -0.83
N ASP A 61 -5.33 -24.46 0.21
CA ASP A 61 -5.97 -25.23 1.29
C ASP A 61 -6.37 -24.29 2.44
N LYS A 62 -7.69 -24.14 2.59
CA LYS A 62 -8.49 -23.72 3.76
C LYS A 62 -8.77 -22.22 3.98
N GLU A 63 -9.88 -21.82 3.35
CA GLU A 63 -10.93 -20.89 3.80
C GLU A 63 -10.75 -20.15 5.15
N LEU A 64 -10.61 -18.83 5.09
CA LEU A 64 -11.26 -17.90 6.01
C LEU A 64 -11.82 -16.72 5.19
N LYS A 65 -13.08 -16.42 5.49
CA LYS A 65 -14.06 -15.74 4.63
C LYS A 65 -13.81 -14.24 4.44
N GLU A 66 -14.34 -13.82 3.31
CA GLU A 66 -14.30 -12.53 2.65
C GLU A 66 -15.04 -11.40 3.40
N GLU A 67 -14.83 -10.19 2.87
CA GLU A 67 -15.56 -8.94 3.11
C GLU A 67 -15.08 -8.05 4.28
N SER A 68 -14.29 -7.03 3.93
CA SER A 68 -14.85 -5.69 4.07
C SER A 68 -14.19 -4.69 3.14
N SER A 69 -15.07 -3.99 2.43
CA SER A 69 -14.82 -2.71 1.78
C SER A 69 -14.00 -2.80 0.50
N SER A 70 -14.74 -3.14 -0.56
CA SER A 70 -14.66 -2.47 -1.85
C SER A 70 -14.65 -0.94 -1.65
N VAL A 71 -13.51 -0.39 -1.20
CA VAL A 71 -13.15 0.96 -1.61
C VAL A 71 -12.78 0.76 -3.06
N LYS A 72 -13.63 1.24 -3.97
CA LYS A 72 -13.30 1.35 -5.38
C LYS A 72 -11.96 2.06 -5.49
N CYS A 73 -10.89 1.29 -5.59
CA CYS A 73 -9.55 1.75 -5.96
C CYS A 73 -9.59 1.97 -7.47
N THR A 74 -10.50 2.82 -7.91
CA THR A 74 -10.56 3.22 -9.30
C THR A 74 -9.56 4.34 -9.48
N GLN A 75 -8.65 4.10 -10.42
CA GLN A 75 -7.73 5.06 -11.02
C GLN A 75 -6.41 5.35 -10.28
N TRP A 76 -5.57 4.31 -10.15
CA TRP A 76 -4.12 4.51 -10.32
C TRP A 76 -3.71 4.09 -11.73
N ARG A 77 -4.26 4.77 -12.75
CA ARG A 77 -3.81 4.68 -14.15
C ARG A 77 -3.82 6.08 -14.78
N ARG A 78 -2.60 6.56 -15.05
CA ARG A 78 -2.15 7.75 -15.80
C ARG A 78 -2.66 9.12 -15.37
#